data_AF-A0AAW9BSQ4-F1
#
_entry.id   AF-A0AAW9BSQ4-F1
#
_cell.length_a   1.000
_cell.length_b   1.000
_cell.length_c   1.000
_cell.angle_alpha   90.00
_cell.angle_beta   90.00
_cell.angle_gamma   90.00
#
_symmetry.space_group_name_H-M   'P 1'
#
loop_
_entity.id
_entity.type
_entity.pdbx_description
1 polymer ?
#
loop_
_entity_poly.entity_id
_entity_poly.type
_entity_poly.pdbx_seq_one_letter_code
_entity_poly.pdbx_strand_id
1 'polypeptide(L)'
;ETRQKLAALYFGKGDTRKSYEILQEGINLDKDNQPLRLALSKLLVKANQPSAALSPLVHLPPMPSRDYLAMRAALAQKQKQNDIALESYQLLTQREPDNARWWLGLAIQQERALTFTAAINSYNEALGKVGISNQSQAFIRDRLTILKQLESAQ
;
A
#
# COMPACT_ATOMS: atom_id res chain seq x y z
N GLU A 1 2.52 22.42 -4.18
CA GLU A 1 3.83 22.56 -3.52
C GLU A 1 3.80 23.46 -2.27
N THR A 2 3.29 24.70 -2.34
CA THR A 2 3.29 25.66 -1.22
C THR A 2 2.57 25.15 0.04
N ARG A 3 1.40 24.52 -0.10
CA ARG A 3 0.66 23.93 1.04
C ARG A 3 1.43 22.81 1.74
N GLN A 4 2.14 21.95 0.99
CA GLN A 4 2.94 20.88 1.59
C GLN A 4 4.12 21.44 2.38
N LYS A 5 4.81 22.44 1.83
CA LYS A 5 5.92 23.13 2.54
C LYS A 5 5.41 23.80 3.80
N LEU A 6 4.28 24.52 3.72
CA LEU A 6 3.68 25.19 4.88
C LEU A 6 3.26 24.19 5.97
N ALA A 7 2.61 23.09 5.58
CA ALA A 7 2.24 22.03 6.52
C ALA A 7 3.49 21.42 7.19
N ALA A 8 4.52 21.09 6.41
CA ALA A 8 5.78 20.58 6.96
C ALA A 8 6.45 21.55 7.95
N LEU A 9 6.37 22.87 7.71
CA LEU A 9 6.86 23.88 8.64
C LEU A 9 6.07 23.88 9.96
N TYR A 10 4.74 23.76 9.93
CA TYR A 10 3.94 23.67 11.15
C TYR A 10 4.21 22.38 11.93
N PHE A 11 4.35 21.24 11.23
CA PHE A 11 4.72 19.99 11.87
C PHE A 11 6.08 20.07 12.56
N GLY A 12 7.09 20.67 11.90
CA GLY A 12 8.42 20.89 12.48
C GLY A 12 8.42 21.79 13.73
N LYS A 13 7.41 22.65 13.87
CA LYS A 13 7.18 23.49 15.06
C LYS A 13 6.37 22.78 16.16
N GLY A 14 6.00 21.52 15.97
CA GLY A 14 5.15 20.75 16.88
C GLY A 14 3.64 20.97 16.68
N ASP A 15 3.23 21.88 15.79
CA ASP A 15 1.82 22.17 15.51
C ASP A 15 1.25 21.19 14.47
N THR A 16 1.08 19.95 14.93
CA THR A 16 0.58 18.84 14.10
C THR A 16 -0.86 19.10 13.63
N ARG A 17 -1.69 19.73 14.47
CA ARG A 17 -3.08 20.06 14.14
C ARG A 17 -3.15 21.01 12.96
N LYS A 18 -2.39 22.12 13.00
CA LYS A 18 -2.39 23.07 11.90
C LYS A 18 -1.78 22.50 10.62
N SER A 19 -0.76 21.66 10.74
CA SER A 19 -0.23 20.90 9.60
C SER A 19 -1.31 20.01 8.96
N TYR A 20 -2.14 19.35 9.76
CA TYR A 20 -3.25 18.54 9.27
C TYR A 20 -4.29 19.40 8.55
N GLU A 21 -4.75 20.49 9.18
CA GLU A 21 -5.77 21.40 8.64
C GLU A 21 -5.39 21.92 7.25
N ILE A 22 -4.15 22.41 7.09
CA ILE A 22 -3.65 22.97 5.82
C ILE A 22 -3.69 21.95 4.67
N LEU A 23 -3.33 20.69 4.97
CA LEU A 23 -3.34 19.61 4.00
C LEU A 23 -4.77 19.18 3.68
N GLN A 24 -5.61 19.03 4.70
CA GLN A 24 -7.01 18.62 4.55
C GLN A 24 -7.81 19.63 3.74
N GLU A 25 -7.65 20.93 4.00
CA GLU A 25 -8.25 21.99 3.19
C GLU A 25 -7.82 21.91 1.72
N GLY A 26 -6.53 21.66 1.46
CA GLY A 26 -6.04 21.51 0.10
C GLY A 26 -6.65 20.32 -0.63
N ILE A 27 -6.84 19.19 0.07
CA ILE A 27 -7.51 18.00 -0.47
C ILE A 27 -9.00 18.27 -0.72
N ASN A 28 -9.66 19.10 0.10
CA ASN A 28 -11.06 19.45 -0.11
C ASN A 28 -11.27 20.32 -1.36
N LEU A 29 -10.28 21.14 -1.72
CA LEU A 29 -10.30 21.96 -2.94
C LEU A 29 -9.99 21.14 -4.21
N ASP A 30 -9.06 20.19 -4.11
CA ASP A 30 -8.69 19.29 -5.19
C ASP A 30 -8.61 17.85 -4.67
N LYS A 31 -9.70 17.11 -4.87
CA LYS A 31 -9.85 15.74 -4.39
C LYS A 31 -8.88 14.78 -5.06
N ASP A 32 -8.31 15.09 -6.22
CA ASP A 32 -7.37 14.20 -6.91
C ASP A 32 -5.91 14.59 -6.67
N ASN A 33 -5.66 15.56 -5.79
CA ASN A 33 -4.32 16.01 -5.43
C ASN A 33 -3.53 14.96 -4.64
N GLN A 34 -2.95 14.00 -5.36
CA GLN A 34 -2.18 12.90 -4.78
C GLN A 34 -1.02 13.38 -3.91
N PRO A 35 -0.23 14.41 -4.29
CA PRO A 35 0.82 14.92 -3.43
C PRO A 35 0.33 15.37 -2.05
N LEU A 36 -0.81 16.06 -1.97
CA LEU A 36 -1.38 16.49 -0.69
C LEU A 36 -1.89 15.31 0.14
N ARG A 37 -2.58 14.35 -0.48
CA ARG A 37 -3.05 13.13 0.19
C ARG A 37 -1.89 12.29 0.74
N LEU A 38 -0.83 12.11 -0.05
CA LEU A 38 0.40 11.45 0.39
C LEU A 38 1.07 12.20 1.53
N ALA A 39 1.15 13.53 1.45
CA ALA A 39 1.71 14.34 2.53
C ALA A 39 0.92 14.18 3.84
N LEU A 40 -0.41 14.17 3.76
CA LEU A 40 -1.28 13.97 4.92
C LEU A 40 -1.12 12.59 5.53
N SER A 41 -1.08 11.55 4.70
CA SER A 41 -0.82 10.18 5.16
C SER A 41 0.54 10.08 5.85
N LYS A 42 1.59 10.66 5.27
CA LYS A 42 2.95 10.67 5.86
C LYS A 42 3.00 11.45 7.17
N LEU A 43 2.28 12.57 7.26
CA LEU A 43 2.13 13.35 8.50
C LEU A 43 1.54 12.48 9.61
N LEU A 44 0.44 11.77 9.34
CA LEU A 44 -0.24 10.92 10.32
C LEU A 44 0.65 9.75 10.79
N VAL A 45 1.42 9.14 9.89
CA VAL A 45 2.43 8.14 10.28
C VAL A 45 3.47 8.74 11.22
N LYS A 46 4.04 9.91 10.87
CA LYS A 46 5.05 10.59 11.70
C LYS A 46 4.50 11.09 13.04
N ALA A 47 3.22 11.40 13.11
CA ALA A 47 2.52 11.81 14.32
C ALA A 47 2.11 10.62 15.22
N ASN A 48 2.61 9.41 14.96
CA ASN A 48 2.21 8.17 15.66
C ASN A 48 0.70 7.88 15.60
N GLN A 49 0.05 8.25 14.50
CA GLN A 49 -1.37 7.96 14.21
C GLN A 49 -1.51 6.99 13.01
N PRO A 50 -0.89 5.80 13.05
CA PRO A 50 -0.89 4.89 11.89
C PRO A 50 -2.27 4.30 11.57
N SER A 51 -3.21 4.29 12.52
CA SER A 51 -4.61 3.89 12.29
C SER A 51 -5.35 4.89 11.41
N ALA A 52 -5.07 6.19 11.55
CA ALA A 52 -5.65 7.23 10.72
C ALA A 52 -4.94 7.39 9.37
N ALA A 53 -3.68 6.94 9.26
CA ALA A 53 -2.83 7.24 8.11
C ALA A 53 -3.35 6.74 6.75
N LEU A 54 -4.20 5.71 6.71
CA LEU A 54 -4.82 5.25 5.47
C LEU A 54 -5.94 6.19 4.99
N SER A 55 -6.61 6.92 5.88
CA SER A 55 -7.82 7.69 5.56
C SER A 55 -7.66 8.65 4.37
N PRO A 56 -6.53 9.37 4.19
CA PRO A 56 -6.36 10.25 3.03
C PRO A 56 -6.20 9.49 1.71
N LEU A 57 -5.80 8.22 1.78
CA LEU A 57 -5.47 7.35 0.66
C LEU A 57 -6.58 6.34 0.32
N VAL A 58 -7.71 6.34 1.04
CA VAL A 58 -8.88 5.51 0.70
C VAL A 58 -9.39 5.89 -0.70
N HIS A 59 -9.50 7.20 -0.97
CA HIS A 59 -9.79 7.74 -2.30
C HIS A 59 -8.74 7.26 -3.30
N LEU A 60 -9.15 6.69 -4.42
CA LEU A 60 -8.25 6.32 -5.50
C LEU A 60 -8.41 7.36 -6.63
N PRO A 61 -7.41 8.22 -6.87
CA PRO A 61 -7.46 9.18 -7.98
C PRO A 61 -7.45 8.43 -9.32
N PRO A 62 -7.92 9.01 -10.44
CA PRO A 62 -8.05 8.30 -11.73
C PRO A 62 -6.74 7.72 -12.29
N MET A 63 -5.63 8.42 -12.07
CA MET A 63 -4.29 7.98 -12.50
C MET A 63 -3.35 8.01 -11.30
N PRO A 64 -3.50 7.10 -10.32
CA PRO A 64 -2.69 7.14 -9.10
C PRO A 64 -1.22 7.01 -9.46
N SER A 65 -0.30 7.57 -8.68
CA SER A 65 1.15 7.39 -8.86
C SER A 65 1.60 6.10 -8.18
N ARG A 66 2.80 5.62 -8.53
CA ARG A 66 3.37 4.43 -7.89
C ARG A 66 3.51 4.62 -6.37
N ASP A 67 4.01 5.78 -5.93
CA ASP A 67 4.16 6.08 -4.50
C ASP A 67 2.81 6.11 -3.76
N TYR A 68 1.76 6.60 -4.43
CA TYR A 68 0.39 6.58 -3.90
C TYR A 68 -0.07 5.16 -3.63
N LEU A 69 0.02 4.30 -4.65
CA LEU A 69 -0.39 2.90 -4.55
C LEU A 69 0.45 2.13 -3.53
N ALA A 70 1.76 2.32 -3.51
CA ALA A 70 2.66 1.64 -2.57
C ALA A 70 2.33 1.98 -1.11
N MET A 71 2.08 3.26 -0.81
CA MET A 71 1.71 3.68 0.54
C MET A 71 0.29 3.23 0.92
N ARG A 72 -0.67 3.33 -0.01
CA ARG A 72 -2.04 2.82 0.18
C ARG A 72 -2.04 1.32 0.47
N ALA A 73 -1.31 0.53 -0.32
CA ALA A 73 -1.18 -0.92 -0.14
C ALA A 73 -0.60 -1.28 1.23
N ALA A 74 0.55 -0.68 1.60
CA ALA A 74 1.23 -0.99 2.84
C ALA A 74 0.40 -0.63 4.08
N LEU A 75 -0.25 0.55 4.07
CA LEU A 75 -1.11 0.97 5.16
C LEU A 75 -2.37 0.11 5.25
N ALA A 76 -3.01 -0.19 4.13
CA ALA A 76 -4.19 -1.05 4.08
C ALA A 76 -3.89 -2.46 4.60
N GLN A 77 -2.77 -3.06 4.17
CA GLN A 77 -2.33 -4.37 4.66
C GLN A 77 -2.10 -4.37 6.17
N LYS A 78 -1.46 -3.32 6.71
CA LYS A 78 -1.22 -3.17 8.15
C LYS A 78 -2.51 -2.98 8.95
N GLN A 79 -3.48 -2.28 8.38
CA GLN A 79 -4.80 -2.03 8.99
C GLN A 79 -5.81 -3.15 8.72
N LYS A 80 -5.41 -4.23 8.04
CA LYS A 80 -6.29 -5.35 7.63
C LYS A 80 -7.45 -4.93 6.71
N GLN A 81 -7.30 -3.82 6.01
CA GLN A 81 -8.21 -3.39 4.95
C GLN A 81 -7.86 -4.15 3.66
N ASN A 82 -8.19 -5.44 3.63
CA ASN A 82 -7.66 -6.38 2.63
C ASN A 82 -8.07 -6.00 1.20
N ASP A 83 -9.30 -5.52 0.97
CA ASP A 83 -9.77 -5.15 -0.38
C ASP A 83 -8.99 -3.97 -0.96
N ILE A 84 -8.73 -2.95 -0.13
CA ILE A 84 -7.92 -1.78 -0.49
C ILE A 84 -6.47 -2.21 -0.79
N ALA A 85 -5.91 -3.11 0.02
CA ALA A 85 -4.57 -3.64 -0.20
C ALA A 85 -4.48 -4.44 -1.50
N LEU A 86 -5.47 -5.31 -1.75
CA LEU A 86 -5.58 -6.14 -2.94
C LEU A 86 -5.63 -5.29 -4.21
N GLU A 87 -6.57 -4.34 -4.28
CA GLU A 87 -6.68 -3.39 -5.41
C GLU A 87 -5.37 -2.64 -5.66
N SER A 88 -4.74 -2.16 -4.59
CA SER A 88 -3.48 -1.40 -4.71
C SER A 88 -2.33 -2.27 -5.24
N TYR A 89 -2.18 -3.51 -4.76
CA TYR A 89 -1.13 -4.41 -5.22
C TYR A 89 -1.38 -4.91 -6.65
N GLN A 90 -2.63 -5.15 -7.05
CA GLN A 90 -2.97 -5.48 -8.44
C GLN A 90 -2.56 -4.37 -9.41
N LEU A 91 -2.87 -3.12 -9.07
CA LEU A 91 -2.46 -1.98 -9.91
C LEU A 91 -0.93 -1.83 -9.95
N LEU A 92 -0.23 -2.12 -8.85
CA LEU A 92 1.23 -2.08 -8.80
C LEU A 92 1.87 -3.16 -9.68
N THR A 93 1.37 -4.40 -9.66
CA THR A 93 1.91 -5.49 -10.50
C THR A 93 1.64 -5.27 -11.99
N GLN A 94 0.52 -4.65 -12.34
CA GLN A 94 0.24 -4.26 -13.73
C GLN A 94 1.22 -3.20 -14.25
N ARG A 95 1.67 -2.29 -13.38
CA ARG A 95 2.53 -1.15 -13.76
C ARG A 95 4.01 -1.46 -13.68
N GLU A 96 4.42 -2.22 -12.68
CA GLU A 96 5.80 -2.61 -12.45
C GLU A 96 5.85 -4.15 -12.32
N PRO A 97 5.61 -4.89 -13.42
CA PRO A 97 5.53 -6.35 -13.41
C PRO A 97 6.85 -7.03 -13.03
N ASP A 98 7.98 -6.33 -13.16
CA ASP A 98 9.29 -6.86 -12.80
C ASP A 98 9.64 -6.70 -11.32
N ASN A 99 8.79 -6.05 -10.53
CA ASN A 99 9.05 -5.81 -9.11
C ASN A 99 8.46 -6.93 -8.24
N ALA A 100 9.34 -7.82 -7.77
CA ALA A 100 8.97 -8.95 -6.93
C ALA A 100 8.17 -8.59 -5.67
N ARG A 101 8.38 -7.38 -5.10
CA ARG A 101 7.70 -6.96 -3.87
C ARG A 101 6.21 -6.74 -4.05
N TRP A 102 5.79 -6.29 -5.24
CA TRP A 102 4.38 -6.09 -5.55
C TRP A 102 3.66 -7.41 -5.71
N TRP A 103 4.28 -8.37 -6.38
CA TRP A 103 3.77 -9.74 -6.49
C TRP A 103 3.65 -10.42 -5.13
N LEU A 104 4.65 -10.27 -4.25
CA LEU A 104 4.57 -10.79 -2.89
C LEU A 104 3.39 -10.17 -2.10
N GLY A 105 3.22 -8.85 -2.18
CA GLY A 105 2.09 -8.17 -1.54
C GLY A 105 0.75 -8.65 -2.08
N LEU A 106 0.64 -8.78 -3.41
CA LEU A 106 -0.55 -9.29 -4.09
C LEU A 106 -0.90 -10.71 -3.64
N ALA A 107 0.08 -11.61 -3.63
CA ALA A 107 -0.11 -13.00 -3.24
C ALA A 107 -0.63 -13.13 -1.81
N ILE A 108 -0.07 -12.35 -0.87
CA ILE A 108 -0.53 -12.32 0.54
C ILE A 108 -2.00 -11.86 0.63
N GLN A 109 -2.41 -10.85 -0.15
CA GLN A 109 -3.80 -10.39 -0.12
C GLN A 109 -4.76 -11.41 -0.77
N GLN A 110 -4.36 -12.03 -1.88
CA GLN A 110 -5.13 -13.09 -2.54
C GLN A 110 -5.30 -14.32 -1.64
N GLU A 111 -4.25 -14.68 -0.90
CA GLU A 111 -4.27 -15.76 0.08
C GLU A 111 -5.26 -15.46 1.22
N ARG A 112 -5.25 -14.24 1.76
CA ARG A 112 -6.22 -13.78 2.76
C ARG A 112 -7.67 -13.79 2.25
N ALA A 113 -7.84 -13.54 0.95
CA ALA A 113 -9.12 -13.63 0.27
C ALA A 113 -9.52 -15.07 -0.10
N LEU A 114 -8.73 -16.08 0.29
CA LEU A 114 -8.94 -17.50 -0.01
C LEU A 114 -8.94 -17.84 -1.52
N THR A 115 -8.39 -16.95 -2.35
CA THR A 115 -8.22 -17.17 -3.79
C THR A 115 -6.90 -17.89 -4.06
N PHE A 116 -6.82 -19.17 -3.66
CA PHE A 116 -5.54 -19.89 -3.57
C PHE A 116 -4.81 -20.04 -4.91
N THR A 117 -5.51 -20.37 -6.00
CA THR A 117 -4.91 -20.45 -7.34
C THR A 117 -4.26 -19.12 -7.76
N ALA A 118 -4.94 -18.00 -7.51
CA ALA A 118 -4.41 -16.68 -7.81
C ALA A 118 -3.18 -16.35 -6.93
N ALA A 119 -3.26 -16.66 -5.63
CA ALA A 119 -2.15 -16.47 -4.70
C ALA A 119 -0.91 -17.29 -5.09
N ILE A 120 -1.08 -18.56 -5.48
CA ILE A 120 0.00 -19.43 -5.96
C ILE A 120 0.69 -18.81 -7.18
N ASN A 121 -0.09 -18.32 -8.16
CA ASN A 121 0.45 -17.67 -9.35
C ASN A 121 1.27 -16.41 -8.99
N SER A 122 0.73 -15.53 -8.15
CA SER A 122 1.43 -14.33 -7.71
C SER A 122 2.69 -14.63 -6.87
N TYR A 123 2.68 -15.68 -6.06
CA TYR A 123 3.86 -16.13 -5.32
C TYR A 123 4.96 -16.65 -6.27
N ASN A 124 4.59 -17.39 -7.31
CA ASN A 124 5.54 -17.84 -8.33
C ASN A 124 6.13 -16.66 -9.11
N GLU A 125 5.31 -15.66 -9.48
CA GLU A 125 5.80 -14.42 -10.09
C GLU A 125 6.82 -13.72 -9.17
N ALA A 126 6.53 -13.61 -7.87
CA ALA A 126 7.45 -13.00 -6.91
C ALA A 126 8.79 -13.73 -6.82
N LEU A 127 8.82 -15.07 -6.89
CA LEU A 127 10.05 -15.86 -6.90
C LEU A 127 10.85 -15.74 -8.21
N GLY A 128 10.17 -15.52 -9.33
CA GLY A 128 10.80 -15.37 -10.65
C GLY A 128 11.41 -13.99 -10.90
N LYS A 129 11.20 -13.01 -10.01
CA LYS A 129 11.65 -11.63 -10.17
C LYS A 129 12.67 -11.22 -9.10
N VAL A 130 13.43 -10.17 -9.38
CA VAL A 130 14.40 -9.59 -8.43
C VAL A 130 13.69 -8.60 -7.51
N GLY A 131 14.16 -8.48 -6.25
CA GLY A 131 13.73 -7.41 -5.35
C GLY A 131 13.22 -7.87 -3.98
N ILE A 132 13.15 -9.17 -3.71
CA ILE A 132 12.81 -9.73 -2.39
C ILE A 132 14.02 -10.42 -1.76
N SER A 133 14.09 -10.41 -0.42
CA SER A 133 15.20 -11.00 0.33
C SER A 133 15.17 -12.54 0.30
N ASN A 134 16.28 -13.18 0.66
CA ASN A 134 16.33 -14.64 0.83
C ASN A 134 15.28 -15.14 1.85
N GLN A 135 15.04 -14.37 2.91
CA GLN A 135 14.00 -14.68 3.90
C GLN A 135 12.60 -14.63 3.28
N SER A 136 12.30 -13.62 2.46
CA SER A 136 11.04 -13.55 1.72
C SER A 136 10.89 -14.70 0.74
N GLN A 137 11.96 -15.10 0.03
CA GLN A 137 11.90 -16.26 -0.86
C GLN A 137 11.62 -17.56 -0.09
N ALA A 138 12.25 -17.77 1.07
CA ALA A 138 11.99 -18.91 1.93
C ALA A 138 10.52 -18.93 2.39
N PHE A 139 10.02 -17.80 2.89
CA PHE A 139 8.61 -17.62 3.25
C PHE A 139 7.65 -18.01 2.11
N ILE A 140 7.93 -17.57 0.87
CA ILE A 140 7.09 -17.89 -0.28
C ILE A 140 7.09 -19.41 -0.55
N ARG A 141 8.25 -20.08 -0.51
CA ARG A 141 8.35 -21.53 -0.73
C ARG A 141 7.54 -22.32 0.31
N ASP A 142 7.60 -21.90 1.57
CA ASP A 142 6.82 -22.52 2.65
C ASP A 142 5.31 -22.34 2.42
N ARG A 143 4.87 -21.13 2.06
CA ARG A 143 3.45 -20.87 1.72
C ARG A 143 2.98 -21.68 0.52
N LEU A 144 3.78 -21.76 -0.55
CA LEU A 144 3.44 -22.53 -1.74
C LEU A 144 3.21 -24.02 -1.45
N THR A 145 3.99 -24.61 -0.52
CA THR A 145 3.78 -26.01 -0.09
C THR A 145 2.40 -26.19 0.54
N ILE A 146 2.01 -25.27 1.43
CA ILE A 146 0.72 -25.32 2.13
C ILE A 146 -0.44 -25.07 1.16
N LEU A 147 -0.32 -24.04 0.30
CA LEU A 147 -1.41 -23.64 -0.59
C LEU A 147 -1.72 -24.69 -1.66
N LYS A 148 -0.71 -25.39 -2.18
CA LYS A 148 -0.94 -26.49 -3.15
C LYS A 148 -1.72 -27.65 -2.54
N GLN A 149 -1.51 -27.94 -1.25
CA GLN A 149 -2.28 -28.96 -0.54
C GLN A 149 -3.74 -28.52 -0.36
N LEU A 150 -3.95 -27.26 0.03
CA LEU A 150 -5.30 -26.69 0.19
C LEU A 150 -6.07 -26.62 -1.14
N GLU A 151 -5.40 -26.28 -2.24
CA GLU A 151 -5.99 -26.27 -3.59
C GLU A 151 -6.41 -27.68 -4.03
N SER A 152 -5.58 -28.70 -3.78
CA SER A 152 -5.91 -30.09 -4.14
C SER A 152 -7.06 -30.71 -3.33
N ALA A 153 -7.45 -30.07 -2.23
CA ALA A 153 -8.53 -30.52 -1.36
C ALA A 153 -9.88 -29.85 -1.65
N GLN A 154 -9.91 -28.89 -2.58
CA GLN A 154 -11.12 -28.22 -3.09
C GLN A 154 -11.65 -28.91 -4.34
#